data_AF-A0A412CCM6-F1
#
_entry.id   AF-A0A412CCM6-F1
#
_cell.length_a   1.000
_cell.length_b   1.000
_cell.length_c   1.000
_cell.angle_alpha   90.00
_cell.angle_beta   90.00
_cell.angle_gamma   90.00
#
_symmetry.space_group_name_H-M   'P 1'
#
loop_
_entity.id
_entity.type
_entity.pdbx_description
1 polymer ?
#
loop_
_entity_poly.entity_id
_entity_poly.type
_entity_poly.pdbx_seq_one_letter_code
_entity_poly.pdbx_strand_id
1 'polypeptide(L)'
;MNTVLNRKGAIEYTEKWYDSHNPDYVNYDEGEYQVDCTNFVSQCWHEGGGIDMSPLVWTGGSTTIVTTDAWVNVDAFAKYMTELSAGYDNLLLKAIKSYLKKDEWDLLIALVILNIPVTKLSKIYNVSIQAIYQKRKRIQQKIKNICS
;
A
#
# COMPACT_ATOMS: atom_id res chain seq x y z
N MET A 1 2.87 9.22 3.35
CA MET A 1 2.25 10.43 3.92
C MET A 1 1.46 9.96 5.13
N ASN A 2 1.51 10.66 6.28
CA ASN A 2 0.68 10.32 7.44
C ASN A 2 -0.77 10.73 7.12
N THR A 3 -1.58 9.78 6.64
CA THR A 3 -3.03 9.94 6.52
C THR A 3 -3.62 9.91 7.92
N VAL A 4 -3.87 11.09 8.48
CA VAL A 4 -4.56 11.24 9.77
C VAL A 4 -6.06 11.24 9.50
N LEU A 5 -6.79 10.35 10.18
CA LEU A 5 -8.26 10.32 10.14
C LEU A 5 -8.85 11.70 10.46
N ASN A 6 -9.52 12.31 9.48
CA ASN A 6 -10.44 13.41 9.67
C ASN A 6 -11.73 12.88 10.32
N ARG A 7 -11.70 12.80 11.65
CA ARG A 7 -12.83 12.33 12.47
C ARG A 7 -14.12 13.10 12.19
N LYS A 8 -14.01 14.41 11.92
CA LYS A 8 -15.17 15.24 11.61
C LYS A 8 -15.83 14.82 10.30
N GLY A 9 -15.04 14.62 9.24
CA GLY A 9 -15.55 14.14 7.95
C GLY A 9 -16.19 12.76 8.05
N ALA A 10 -15.60 11.85 8.83
CA ALA A 10 -16.19 10.54 9.09
C ALA A 10 -17.56 10.65 9.78
N ILE A 11 -17.69 11.51 10.81
CA ILE A 11 -18.97 11.74 11.51
C ILE A 11 -20.01 12.34 10.56
N GLU A 12 -19.66 13.37 9.81
CA GLU A 12 -20.58 14.00 8.84
C GLU A 12 -21.06 13.00 7.78
N TYR A 13 -20.18 12.10 7.35
CA TYR A 13 -20.55 11.02 6.43
C TYR A 13 -21.50 10.01 7.08
N THR A 14 -21.18 9.55 8.29
CA THR A 14 -22.03 8.62 9.04
C THR A 14 -23.41 9.22 9.27
N GLU A 15 -23.51 10.47 9.74
CA GLU A 15 -24.80 11.14 9.98
C GLU A 15 -25.66 11.24 8.71
N LYS A 16 -25.02 11.38 7.54
CA LYS A 16 -25.73 11.47 6.26
C LYS A 16 -26.26 10.14 5.75
N TRP A 17 -25.53 9.05 5.97
CA TRP A 17 -25.75 7.77 5.28
C TRP A 17 -26.02 6.58 6.21
N TYR A 18 -26.12 6.76 7.53
CA TYR A 18 -26.33 5.64 8.47
C TYR A 18 -27.65 4.87 8.23
N ASP A 19 -28.66 5.51 7.64
CA ASP A 19 -29.99 4.94 7.36
C ASP A 19 -30.33 4.91 5.86
N SER A 20 -29.35 5.19 4.99
CA SER A 20 -29.56 5.24 3.54
C SER A 20 -28.31 4.87 2.75
N HIS A 21 -28.52 4.30 1.56
CA HIS A 21 -27.42 3.90 0.69
C HIS A 21 -26.80 5.10 -0.02
N ASN A 22 -25.47 5.24 0.04
CA ASN A 22 -24.75 6.20 -0.79
C ASN A 22 -24.62 5.66 -2.23
N PRO A 23 -25.26 6.29 -3.24
CA PRO A 23 -25.25 5.82 -4.63
C PRO A 23 -23.87 5.84 -5.31
N ASP A 24 -22.87 6.49 -4.70
CA ASP A 24 -21.50 6.49 -5.20
C ASP A 24 -20.77 5.15 -4.95
N TYR A 25 -21.34 4.28 -4.09
CA TYR A 25 -20.75 3.00 -3.71
C TYR A 25 -21.63 1.83 -4.16
N VAL A 26 -21.03 0.65 -4.31
CA VAL A 26 -21.80 -0.57 -4.61
C VAL A 26 -22.66 -0.93 -3.40
N ASN A 27 -23.94 -1.19 -3.64
CA ASN A 27 -24.85 -1.71 -2.64
C ASN A 27 -24.64 -3.22 -2.46
N TYR A 28 -24.29 -3.66 -1.26
CA TYR A 28 -24.13 -5.08 -0.92
C TYR A 28 -25.29 -5.64 -0.08
N ASP A 29 -26.34 -4.87 0.17
CA ASP A 29 -27.54 -5.33 0.90
C ASP A 29 -28.41 -6.32 0.09
N GLU A 30 -28.12 -6.54 -1.20
CA GLU A 30 -28.87 -7.43 -2.07
C GLU A 30 -28.10 -8.75 -2.37
N GLY A 31 -28.66 -9.91 -2.01
CA GLY A 31 -28.14 -11.24 -2.35
C GLY A 31 -27.72 -12.12 -1.16
N GLU A 32 -26.83 -13.10 -1.39
CA GLU A 32 -26.35 -14.06 -0.37
C GLU A 32 -25.49 -13.41 0.73
N TYR A 33 -25.01 -12.18 0.51
CA TYR A 33 -24.09 -11.44 1.38
C TYR A 33 -24.80 -10.26 2.07
N GLN A 34 -25.89 -10.52 2.79
CA GLN A 34 -26.73 -9.54 3.52
C GLN A 34 -26.01 -8.79 4.65
N VAL A 35 -24.82 -8.23 4.40
CA VAL A 35 -23.98 -7.62 5.43
C VAL A 35 -23.20 -6.42 4.84
N ASP A 36 -23.89 -5.29 4.63
CA ASP A 36 -23.27 -4.04 4.17
C ASP A 36 -22.53 -3.28 5.29
N CYS A 37 -22.54 -3.78 6.53
CA CYS A 37 -21.96 -3.06 7.67
C CYS A 37 -20.45 -2.77 7.52
N THR A 38 -19.68 -3.71 6.97
CA THR A 38 -18.23 -3.52 6.75
C THR A 38 -17.98 -2.54 5.61
N ASN A 39 -18.83 -2.59 4.58
CA ASN A 39 -18.79 -1.66 3.46
C ASN A 39 -19.10 -0.22 3.94
N PHE A 40 -20.17 -0.03 4.71
CA PHE A 40 -20.51 1.27 5.29
C PHE A 40 -19.39 1.83 6.17
N VAL A 41 -18.82 0.99 7.04
CA VAL A 41 -17.65 1.40 7.87
C VAL A 41 -16.48 1.78 6.95
N SER A 42 -16.21 1.01 5.91
CA SER A 42 -15.16 1.31 4.94
C SER A 42 -15.36 2.68 4.27
N GLN A 43 -16.58 3.01 3.86
CA GLN A 43 -16.91 4.34 3.33
C GLN A 43 -16.64 5.45 4.35
N CYS A 44 -17.04 5.27 5.62
CA CYS A 44 -16.78 6.26 6.68
C CYS A 44 -15.28 6.55 6.87
N TRP A 45 -14.44 5.51 6.74
CA TRP A 45 -12.99 5.65 6.81
C TRP A 45 -12.38 6.28 5.56
N HIS A 46 -12.90 5.95 4.38
CA HIS A 46 -12.48 6.53 3.11
C HIS A 46 -12.72 8.05 3.08
N GLU A 47 -13.95 8.44 3.35
CA GLU A 47 -14.42 9.84 3.29
C GLU A 47 -13.88 10.65 4.47
N GLY A 48 -13.64 9.96 5.60
CA GLY A 48 -12.88 10.48 6.73
C GLY A 48 -11.37 10.62 6.46
N GLY A 49 -10.83 10.24 5.31
CA GLY A 49 -9.41 10.40 4.97
C GLY A 49 -8.44 9.59 5.85
N GLY A 50 -8.94 8.60 6.59
CA GLY A 50 -8.15 7.83 7.56
C GLY A 50 -7.35 6.68 6.98
N ILE A 51 -7.52 6.39 5.68
CA ILE A 51 -6.88 5.28 4.98
C ILE A 51 -6.34 5.76 3.63
N ASP A 52 -5.10 5.41 3.30
CA ASP A 52 -4.51 5.67 1.98
C ASP A 52 -5.13 4.69 0.96
N MET A 53 -5.95 5.22 0.07
CA MET A 53 -6.65 4.51 -1.02
C MET A 53 -5.73 4.16 -2.20
N SER A 54 -4.40 4.20 -2.01
CA SER A 54 -3.46 3.82 -3.04
C SER A 54 -3.86 2.51 -3.71
N PRO A 55 -3.79 2.44 -5.05
CA PRO A 55 -4.62 1.56 -5.86
C PRO A 55 -4.55 0.08 -5.50
N LEU A 56 -3.46 -0.36 -4.87
CA LEU A 56 -3.11 -1.76 -4.70
C LEU A 56 -3.84 -2.52 -3.59
N VAL A 57 -4.65 -1.88 -2.72
CA VAL A 57 -5.17 -2.62 -1.55
C VAL A 57 -6.67 -2.47 -1.24
N TRP A 58 -7.44 -1.58 -1.87
CA TRP A 58 -8.74 -1.27 -1.25
C TRP A 58 -9.97 -0.97 -2.13
N THR A 59 -9.96 -1.19 -3.44
CA THR A 59 -11.12 -0.79 -4.27
C THR A 59 -12.15 -1.90 -4.47
N GLY A 60 -13.30 -1.80 -3.81
CA GLY A 60 -14.54 -2.44 -4.24
C GLY A 60 -15.13 -1.73 -5.45
N GLY A 61 -14.66 -2.07 -6.66
CA GLY A 61 -15.16 -1.46 -7.89
C GLY A 61 -14.33 -1.79 -9.13
N SER A 62 -14.92 -2.63 -10.00
CA SER A 62 -14.58 -3.01 -11.38
C SER A 62 -13.24 -2.54 -12.00
N THR A 63 -12.45 -3.55 -12.38
CA THR A 63 -11.29 -3.55 -13.30
C THR A 63 -9.90 -3.21 -12.73
N THR A 64 -9.15 -4.29 -12.48
CA THR A 64 -7.69 -4.41 -12.59
C THR A 64 -6.79 -4.02 -11.42
N ILE A 65 -7.27 -4.03 -10.18
CA ILE A 65 -6.36 -3.88 -9.03
C ILE A 65 -6.80 -4.77 -7.88
N VAL A 66 -5.84 -5.32 -7.13
CA VAL A 66 -6.01 -6.27 -6.02
C VAL A 66 -7.11 -5.76 -5.08
N THR A 67 -8.31 -6.31 -5.24
CA THR A 67 -9.39 -6.19 -4.29
C THR A 67 -8.95 -6.98 -3.07
N THR A 68 -8.65 -6.34 -1.95
CA THR A 68 -8.61 -7.10 -0.70
C THR A 68 -10.04 -7.21 -0.20
N ASP A 69 -10.44 -8.38 0.29
CA ASP A 69 -11.77 -8.63 0.85
C ASP A 69 -12.12 -7.64 1.98
N ALA A 70 -11.15 -6.88 2.49
CA ALA A 70 -11.26 -5.91 3.58
C ALA A 70 -12.32 -4.82 3.36
N TRP A 71 -12.72 -4.49 2.13
CA TRP A 71 -13.78 -3.49 1.90
C TRP A 71 -15.17 -4.00 2.35
N VAL A 72 -15.43 -5.31 2.26
CA VAL A 72 -16.75 -5.91 2.54
C VAL A 72 -16.73 -7.00 3.61
N ASN A 73 -15.56 -7.53 3.96
CA ASN A 73 -15.40 -8.63 4.91
C ASN A 73 -14.76 -8.13 6.23
N VAL A 74 -15.45 -8.36 7.34
CA VAL A 74 -15.06 -7.86 8.68
C VAL A 74 -13.70 -8.39 9.16
N ASP A 75 -13.37 -9.66 8.89
CA ASP A 75 -12.10 -10.25 9.33
C ASP A 75 -10.93 -9.68 8.54
N ALA A 76 -11.12 -9.52 7.22
CA ALA A 76 -10.14 -8.89 6.36
C ALA A 76 -9.99 -7.39 6.67
N PHE A 77 -11.09 -6.70 7.00
CA PHE A 77 -11.08 -5.30 7.44
C PHE A 77 -10.28 -5.15 8.73
N ALA A 78 -10.59 -5.97 9.75
CA ALA A 78 -9.88 -5.94 11.03
C ALA A 78 -8.38 -6.19 10.82
N LYS A 79 -8.03 -7.22 10.06
CA LYS A 79 -6.64 -7.53 9.70
C LYS A 79 -5.95 -6.37 8.99
N TYR A 80 -6.62 -5.74 8.03
CA TYR A 80 -6.10 -4.56 7.35
C TYR A 80 -5.85 -3.44 8.35
N MET A 81 -6.82 -3.11 9.19
CA MET A 81 -6.70 -2.02 10.16
C MET A 81 -5.60 -2.27 11.21
N THR A 82 -5.41 -3.50 11.65
CA THR A 82 -4.41 -3.82 12.70
C THR A 82 -3.02 -4.14 12.18
N GLU A 83 -2.90 -4.74 10.99
CA GLU A 83 -1.63 -5.26 10.47
C GLU A 83 -1.07 -4.47 9.27
N LEU A 84 -1.94 -3.84 8.47
CA LEU A 84 -1.57 -3.24 7.18
C LEU A 84 -1.72 -1.71 7.14
N SER A 85 -2.75 -1.14 7.79
CA SER A 85 -3.06 0.30 7.80
C SER A 85 -2.02 1.11 8.59
N ALA A 86 -1.42 0.50 9.61
CA ALA A 86 -0.34 1.10 10.40
C ALA A 86 1.04 1.01 9.71
N GLY A 87 1.13 0.46 8.50
CA GLY A 87 2.36 -0.12 7.98
C GLY A 87 2.62 0.04 6.48
N TYR A 88 2.02 1.03 5.84
CA TYR A 88 2.42 1.43 4.48
C TYR A 88 3.76 2.18 4.39
N ASP A 89 4.54 2.17 5.47
CA ASP A 89 5.99 2.07 5.37
C ASP A 89 6.38 0.64 4.90
N ASN A 90 5.91 0.30 3.70
CA ASN A 90 6.23 -0.84 2.85
C ASN A 90 6.78 -2.07 3.61
N LEU A 91 5.91 -2.98 4.05
CA LEU A 91 6.29 -4.31 4.54
C LEU A 91 7.31 -4.99 3.61
N LEU A 92 7.16 -4.81 2.29
CA LEU A 92 8.11 -5.28 1.29
C LEU A 92 9.46 -4.52 1.33
N LEU A 93 9.47 -3.19 1.43
CA LEU A 93 10.73 -2.42 1.58
C LEU A 93 11.40 -2.73 2.91
N LYS A 94 10.64 -2.99 3.98
CA LYS A 94 11.17 -3.39 5.29
C LYS A 94 11.77 -4.79 5.23
N ALA A 95 11.09 -5.74 4.58
CA ALA A 95 11.61 -7.08 4.32
C ALA A 95 12.88 -7.03 3.45
N ILE A 96 12.84 -6.30 2.33
CA ILE A 96 14.00 -6.09 1.45
C ILE A 96 15.15 -5.41 2.19
N LYS A 97 14.88 -4.35 2.99
CA LYS A 97 15.88 -3.66 3.80
C LYS A 97 16.50 -4.57 4.86
N SER A 98 15.72 -5.47 5.44
CA SER A 98 16.23 -6.46 6.40
C SER A 98 17.09 -7.55 5.75
N TYR A 99 16.83 -7.85 4.48
CA TYR A 99 17.53 -8.90 3.73
C TYR A 99 18.80 -8.39 3.00
N LEU A 100 18.82 -7.11 2.61
CA LEU A 100 19.95 -6.48 1.95
C LEU A 100 20.98 -5.95 2.95
N LYS A 101 22.26 -6.03 2.58
CA LYS A 101 23.29 -5.31 3.33
C LYS A 101 23.11 -3.80 3.16
N LYS A 102 23.60 -3.00 4.12
CA LYS A 102 23.49 -1.53 4.10
C LYS A 102 23.97 -0.92 2.78
N ASP A 103 25.11 -1.37 2.28
CA ASP A 103 25.72 -0.92 1.02
C ASP A 103 25.00 -1.43 -0.25
N GLU A 104 24.12 -2.43 -0.12
CA GLU A 104 23.22 -2.88 -1.18
C GLU A 104 21.92 -2.07 -1.18
N TRP A 105 21.41 -1.78 0.02
CA TRP A 105 20.25 -0.91 0.23
C TRP A 105 20.53 0.52 -0.27
N ASP A 106 21.64 1.12 0.14
CA ASP A 106 22.03 2.47 -0.26
C ASP A 106 22.17 2.59 -1.78
N LEU A 107 22.70 1.53 -2.43
CA LEU A 107 22.80 1.47 -3.88
C LEU A 107 21.43 1.32 -4.57
N LEU A 108 20.53 0.51 -4.03
CA LEU A 108 19.17 0.35 -4.54
C LEU A 108 18.40 1.66 -4.49
N ILE A 109 18.48 2.38 -3.36
CA ILE A 109 17.86 3.70 -3.18
C ILE A 109 18.42 4.70 -4.18
N ALA A 110 19.75 4.78 -4.30
CA ALA A 110 20.41 5.69 -5.22
C ALA A 110 20.01 5.45 -6.68
N LEU A 111 19.89 4.19 -7.09
CA LEU A 111 19.56 3.83 -8.48
C LEU A 111 18.07 3.95 -8.80
N VAL A 112 17.18 3.52 -7.90
CA VAL A 112 15.75 3.34 -8.21
C VAL A 112 14.92 4.51 -7.71
N ILE A 113 15.16 4.96 -6.48
CA ILE A 113 14.35 6.03 -5.87
C ILE A 113 14.88 7.39 -6.26
N LEU A 114 16.19 7.59 -6.15
CA LEU A 114 16.84 8.86 -6.45
C LEU A 114 17.22 9.00 -7.92
N ASN A 115 17.07 7.93 -8.71
CA ASN A 115 17.37 7.87 -10.14
C ASN A 115 18.75 8.46 -10.51
N ILE A 116 19.77 8.19 -9.68
CA ILE A 116 21.11 8.75 -9.87
C ILE A 116 21.82 7.98 -10.99
N PRO A 117 22.39 8.68 -12.01
CA PRO A 117 23.12 8.03 -13.08
C PRO A 117 24.31 7.20 -12.59
N VAL A 118 24.52 6.03 -13.19
CA VAL A 118 25.63 5.11 -12.83
C VAL A 118 27.01 5.76 -12.97
N THR A 119 27.17 6.66 -13.95
CA THR A 119 28.41 7.44 -14.14
C THR A 119 28.72 8.36 -12.94
N LYS A 120 27.69 8.93 -12.30
CA LYS A 120 27.83 9.75 -11.09
C LYS A 120 28.12 8.88 -9.87
N LEU A 121 27.43 7.74 -9.75
CA LEU A 121 27.67 6.78 -8.66
C LEU A 121 29.07 6.17 -8.70
N SER A 122 29.61 5.90 -9.89
CA SER A 122 30.98 5.40 -10.08
C SER A 122 32.02 6.35 -9.46
N LYS A 123 31.81 7.66 -9.62
CA LYS A 123 32.65 8.70 -9.00
C LYS A 123 32.45 8.77 -7.48
N ILE A 124 31.21 8.75 -7.01
CA ILE A 124 30.86 8.86 -5.58
C ILE A 124 31.44 7.69 -4.78
N TYR A 125 31.24 6.47 -5.28
CA TYR A 125 31.68 5.25 -4.59
C TYR A 125 33.10 4.84 -4.95
N ASN A 126 33.78 5.56 -5.85
CA ASN A 126 35.11 5.25 -6.35
C ASN A 126 35.26 3.79 -6.83
N VAL A 127 34.30 3.33 -7.64
CA VAL A 127 34.26 1.97 -8.21
C VAL A 127 33.96 2.03 -9.70
N SER A 128 34.33 0.99 -10.45
CA SER A 128 34.03 0.94 -11.88
C SER A 128 32.53 0.87 -12.16
N ILE A 129 32.11 1.46 -13.28
CA ILE A 129 30.72 1.36 -13.79
C ILE A 129 30.27 -0.11 -13.87
N GLN A 130 31.17 -0.98 -14.32
CA GLN A 130 30.90 -2.42 -14.43
C GLN A 130 30.61 -3.06 -13.07
N ALA A 131 31.37 -2.69 -12.02
CA ALA A 131 31.13 -3.20 -10.67
C ALA A 131 29.73 -2.81 -10.14
N ILE A 132 29.28 -1.58 -10.44
CA ILE A 132 27.93 -1.12 -10.06
C ILE A 132 26.85 -1.95 -10.76
N TYR A 133 26.99 -2.21 -12.07
CA TYR A 133 26.05 -3.05 -12.81
C TYR A 133 25.99 -4.49 -12.27
N GLN A 134 27.15 -5.08 -11.96
CA GLN A 134 27.19 -6.42 -11.37
C GLN A 134 26.49 -6.46 -10.00
N LYS A 135 26.70 -5.43 -9.18
CA LYS A 135 26.05 -5.34 -7.87
C LYS A 135 24.54 -5.16 -7.99
N ARG A 136 24.07 -4.30 -8.92
CA ARG A 136 22.64 -4.15 -9.25
C ARG A 136 22.01 -5.49 -9.64
N LYS A 137 22.66 -6.27 -10.51
CA LYS A 137 22.15 -7.58 -10.95
C LYS A 137 22.01 -8.55 -9.77
N ARG A 138 22.99 -8.57 -8.86
CA ARG A 138 22.93 -9.39 -7.63
C ARG A 138 21.78 -8.98 -6.71
N ILE A 139 21.56 -7.67 -6.53
CA ILE A 139 20.45 -7.15 -5.73
C ILE A 139 19.11 -7.55 -6.34
N GLN A 140 18.94 -7.41 -7.66
CA GLN A 140 17.73 -7.83 -8.37
C GLN A 140 17.45 -9.32 -8.19
N GLN A 141 18.48 -10.16 -8.25
CA GLN A 141 18.33 -11.61 -8.00
C GLN A 141 17.91 -11.91 -6.56
N LYS A 142 18.49 -11.21 -5.57
CA LYS A 142 18.09 -11.34 -4.16
C LYS A 142 16.62 -10.97 -3.95
N ILE A 143 16.18 -9.85 -4.53
CA ILE A 143 14.79 -9.41 -4.44
C ILE A 143 13.86 -10.43 -5.08
N LYS A 144 14.22 -10.98 -6.25
CA LYS A 144 13.40 -12.01 -6.93
C LYS A 144 13.19 -13.24 -6.04
N ASN A 145 14.22 -13.66 -5.30
CA ASN A 145 14.12 -14.80 -4.37
C ASN A 145 13.24 -14.51 -3.14
N ILE A 146 13.01 -13.25 -2.78
CA ILE A 146 12.09 -12.85 -1.69
C ILE A 146 10.64 -12.83 -2.18
N CYS A 147 10.43 -12.50 -3.46
CA CYS A 147 9.11 -12.39 -4.06
C CYS A 147 8.58 -13.70 -4.69
N SER A 148 9.34 -14.79 -4.61
CA SER A 148 8.96 -16.14 -5.07
C SER A 148 8.52 -16.98 -3.87
#